data_AF-A0A356FSD7-F1
#
_entry.id   AF-A0A356FSD7-F1
#
_cell.length_a   1.000
_cell.length_b   1.000
_cell.length_c   1.000
_cell.angle_alpha   90.00
_cell.angle_beta   90.00
_cell.angle_gamma   90.00
#
_symmetry.space_group_name_H-M   'P 1'
#
loop_
_entity.id
_entity.type
_entity.pdbx_description
1 polymer ?
#
loop_
_entity_poly.entity_id
_entity_poly.type
_entity_poly.pdbx_seq_one_letter_code
_entity_poly.pdbx_strand_id
1 'polypeptide(L)'
;MTFASPIWLYIAGLLIVALSVLLAYGLKKRDWLLGRFAAERLLQQLTTQTSQKRLLLRALFILIAVAFIGIALARPQYGVEWTERKARSLDIVFALDSSKSMLATDLRPTRLDRAKLAILDLVERLESDRVGLIVFAGSAFLQTPPTLDYSAFRESLASIDPNVMTLGGSNLGSAIKEATKAFPPDNNVKIVILLTDGEDLTGEAITAAEKVTTEGIKIYTIGIGTKEGEYLKNRTKDGSERFVRDAQGQPVRSQLDELTLKEIAKITEAGYCQLNEQSLVQLFDSVIDNLPRKERESELQELRIERYQWALAAAFIFLLLEMAVIGRKRIKNAAIVLASSLIFMPVESKGAGEVLDDLSNSMELSTDLEDKNESLNRKPSALDARKSFNAAHQTLTDGDYALAEKSLAQVVRSTTDLPLQRDALYNMGHCNFQLGEKAYQSQDYKAAIKNWKTSEALFNSASQIDTTDLAAIQDAEDVRLRREALETYLQEQEQQQNQESDQSQENPNDQDEQNQENNQSSEDSNNSEQSQTPTDEANNSSESRQKSERLEQEQQQQQQQ
;
A
#
# COMPACT_ATOMS: atom_id res chain seq x y z
N MET A 1 15.42 4.28 -36.34
CA MET A 1 16.30 4.07 -35.16
C MET A 1 16.69 5.44 -34.66
N THR A 2 16.22 5.83 -33.47
CA THR A 2 16.55 7.11 -32.84
C THR A 2 17.46 6.85 -31.64
N PHE A 3 18.27 7.83 -31.23
CA PHE A 3 19.07 7.73 -30.02
C PHE A 3 18.40 8.56 -28.93
N ALA A 4 18.19 7.99 -27.75
CA ALA A 4 17.61 8.74 -26.63
C ALA A 4 18.57 9.84 -26.13
N SER A 5 19.88 9.60 -26.26
CA SER A 5 20.91 10.52 -25.79
C SER A 5 22.09 10.58 -26.78
N PRO A 6 21.96 11.31 -27.90
CA PRO A 6 22.98 11.36 -28.94
C PRO A 6 24.30 12.00 -28.48
N ILE A 7 24.29 12.71 -27.34
CA ILE A 7 25.49 13.32 -26.75
C ILE A 7 26.63 12.31 -26.51
N TRP A 8 26.29 11.06 -26.18
CA TRP A 8 27.27 10.01 -25.93
C TRP A 8 28.05 9.60 -27.17
N LEU A 9 27.50 9.79 -28.38
CA LEU A 9 28.22 9.54 -29.63
C LEU A 9 29.36 10.54 -29.84
N TYR A 10 29.13 11.81 -29.52
CA TYR A 10 30.17 12.85 -29.60
C TYR A 10 31.25 12.64 -28.54
N ILE A 11 30.85 12.29 -27.30
CA ILE A 11 31.79 11.97 -26.21
C ILE A 11 32.64 10.75 -26.59
N ALA A 12 32.02 9.69 -27.14
CA ALA A 12 32.75 8.51 -27.60
C ALA A 12 33.72 8.83 -28.73
N GLY A 13 33.32 9.67 -29.69
CA GLY A 13 34.21 10.15 -30.76
C GLY A 13 35.43 10.89 -30.22
N LEU A 14 35.23 11.80 -29.27
CA LEU A 14 36.32 12.50 -28.58
C LEU A 14 37.23 11.52 -27.83
N LEU A 15 36.65 10.55 -27.13
CA LEU A 15 37.40 9.53 -26.38
C LEU A 15 38.24 8.65 -27.31
N ILE A 16 37.71 8.25 -28.47
CA ILE A 16 38.44 7.51 -29.50
C ILE A 16 39.63 8.32 -30.01
N VAL A 17 39.45 9.61 -30.31
CA VAL A 17 40.54 10.49 -30.75
C VAL A 17 41.60 10.61 -29.65
N ALA A 18 41.20 10.91 -28.42
CA ALA A 18 42.12 11.02 -27.29
C ALA A 18 42.90 9.72 -27.04
N LEU A 19 42.21 8.57 -27.08
CA LEU A 19 42.82 7.25 -26.89
C LEU A 19 43.76 6.89 -28.04
N SER A 20 43.41 7.23 -29.29
CA SER A 20 44.28 7.01 -30.45
C SER A 20 45.58 7.83 -30.37
N VAL A 21 45.49 9.08 -29.92
CA VAL A 21 46.65 9.96 -29.69
C VAL A 21 47.51 9.44 -28.55
N LEU A 22 46.91 9.02 -27.44
CA LEU A 22 47.62 8.45 -26.29
C LEU A 22 48.34 7.15 -26.66
N LEU A 23 47.68 6.26 -27.40
CA LEU A 23 48.28 5.02 -27.89
C LEU A 23 49.43 5.31 -28.86
N ALA A 24 49.24 6.20 -29.84
CA ALA A 24 50.30 6.60 -30.77
C ALA A 24 51.51 7.25 -30.06
N TYR A 25 51.25 8.10 -29.06
CA TYR A 25 52.28 8.70 -28.22
C TYR A 25 53.01 7.64 -27.38
N GLY A 26 52.28 6.69 -26.79
CA GLY A 26 52.85 5.57 -26.03
C GLY A 26 53.77 4.69 -26.89
N LEU A 27 53.38 4.42 -28.13
CA LEU A 27 54.23 3.69 -29.09
C LEU A 27 55.50 4.46 -29.44
N LYS A 28 55.39 5.75 -29.78
CA LYS A 28 56.55 6.60 -30.10
C LYS A 28 57.49 6.78 -28.90
N LYS A 29 56.94 6.99 -27.71
CA LYS A 29 57.71 7.17 -26.48
C LYS A 29 58.39 5.88 -26.06
N ARG A 30 57.75 4.71 -26.24
CA ARG A 30 58.37 3.41 -26.04
C ARG A 30 59.60 3.26 -26.94
N ASP A 31 59.47 3.55 -28.24
CA ASP A 31 60.56 3.42 -29.19
C ASP A 31 61.70 4.41 -28.86
N TRP A 32 61.37 5.63 -28.42
CA TRP A 32 62.34 6.63 -27.95
C TRP A 32 63.07 6.22 -26.66
N LEU A 33 62.35 5.66 -25.67
CA LEU A 33 62.94 5.19 -24.41
C LEU A 33 63.82 3.95 -24.63
N LEU A 34 63.38 2.99 -25.46
CA LEU A 34 64.17 1.81 -25.80
C LEU A 34 65.49 2.18 -26.46
N GLY A 35 65.50 3.19 -27.35
CA GLY A 35 66.73 3.71 -27.97
C GLY A 35 67.68 4.42 -27.01
N ARG A 36 67.22 4.83 -25.82
CA ARG A 36 68.05 5.54 -24.82
C ARG A 36 68.66 4.61 -23.76
N PHE A 37 68.06 3.44 -23.52
CA PHE A 37 68.43 2.56 -22.41
C PHE A 37 69.17 1.28 -22.81
N ALA A 38 69.22 0.91 -24.08
CA ALA A 38 69.83 -0.35 -24.48
C ALA A 38 70.67 -0.21 -25.75
N ALA A 39 71.90 -0.74 -25.70
CA ALA A 39 72.73 -0.92 -26.89
C ALA A 39 71.96 -1.77 -27.91
N GLU A 40 71.93 -1.36 -29.17
CA GLU A 40 71.18 -1.97 -30.30
C GLU A 40 71.21 -3.51 -30.31
N ARG A 41 72.32 -4.10 -29.85
CA ARG A 41 72.55 -5.55 -29.76
C ARG A 41 71.83 -6.26 -28.61
N LEU A 42 71.64 -5.63 -27.44
CA LEU A 42 70.96 -6.25 -26.28
C LEU A 42 69.43 -6.15 -26.38
N LEU A 43 68.91 -5.19 -27.15
CA LEU A 43 67.46 -5.02 -27.39
C LEU A 43 66.84 -6.25 -28.05
N GLN A 44 67.52 -6.85 -29.03
CA GLN A 44 67.01 -8.03 -29.73
C GLN A 44 66.94 -9.29 -28.86
N GLN A 45 67.76 -9.38 -27.80
CA GLN A 45 67.78 -10.53 -26.87
C GLN A 45 66.85 -10.35 -25.66
N LEU A 46 66.64 -9.11 -25.18
CA LEU A 46 65.85 -8.85 -23.97
C LEU A 46 64.41 -8.43 -24.25
N THR A 47 64.10 -7.89 -25.43
CA THR A 47 62.72 -7.64 -25.83
C THR A 47 62.22 -8.84 -26.64
N THR A 48 61.36 -9.66 -26.05
CA THR A 48 60.54 -10.58 -26.84
C THR A 48 59.85 -9.74 -27.91
N GLN A 49 60.18 -9.94 -29.19
CA GLN A 49 59.63 -9.15 -30.30
C GLN A 49 58.10 -9.24 -30.28
N THR A 50 57.44 -8.31 -29.57
CA THR A 50 56.00 -8.15 -29.66
C THR A 50 55.74 -7.61 -31.05
N SER A 51 55.31 -8.50 -31.94
CA SER A 51 54.96 -8.17 -33.33
C SER A 51 54.13 -6.88 -33.35
N GLN A 52 54.63 -5.86 -34.05
CA GLN A 52 53.93 -4.56 -34.14
C GLN A 52 52.49 -4.73 -34.66
N LYS A 53 52.27 -5.73 -35.51
CA LYS A 53 50.93 -6.11 -35.99
C LYS A 53 49.98 -6.51 -34.86
N ARG A 54 50.45 -7.24 -33.85
CA ARG A 54 49.63 -7.63 -32.68
C ARG A 54 49.28 -6.44 -31.80
N LEU A 55 50.19 -5.49 -31.68
CA LEU A 55 49.98 -4.28 -30.89
C LEU A 55 48.99 -3.32 -31.56
N LEU A 56 49.10 -3.15 -32.88
CA LEU A 56 48.12 -2.41 -33.68
C LEU A 56 46.74 -3.08 -33.67
N LEU A 57 46.69 -4.42 -33.76
CA LEU A 57 45.43 -5.16 -33.73
C LEU A 57 44.71 -5.02 -32.37
N ARG A 58 45.45 -4.98 -31.27
CA ARG A 58 44.89 -4.69 -29.94
C ARG A 58 44.36 -3.27 -29.82
N ALA A 59 45.16 -2.29 -30.24
CA ALA A 59 44.74 -0.89 -30.25
C ALA A 59 43.44 -0.74 -31.05
N LEU A 60 43.33 -1.42 -32.19
CA LEU A 60 42.13 -1.45 -33.01
C LEU A 60 40.93 -2.04 -32.27
N PHE A 61 41.07 -3.21 -31.62
CA PHE A 61 39.96 -3.81 -30.86
C PHE A 61 39.50 -2.97 -29.68
N ILE A 62 40.41 -2.31 -28.96
CA ILE A 62 40.05 -1.38 -27.88
C ILE A 62 39.28 -0.18 -28.43
N LEU A 63 39.73 0.42 -29.53
CA LEU A 63 39.05 1.56 -30.14
C LEU A 63 37.64 1.19 -30.64
N ILE A 64 37.50 0.00 -31.23
CA ILE A 64 36.20 -0.53 -31.65
C ILE A 64 35.30 -0.78 -30.44
N ALA A 65 35.81 -1.40 -29.36
CA ALA A 65 35.03 -1.63 -28.15
C ALA A 65 34.52 -0.33 -27.52
N VAL A 66 35.36 0.69 -27.44
CA VAL A 66 34.97 2.04 -26.95
C VAL A 66 33.89 2.65 -27.83
N ALA A 67 33.98 2.51 -29.16
CA ALA A 67 32.94 2.99 -30.07
C ALA A 67 31.59 2.33 -29.80
N PHE A 68 31.58 1.00 -29.60
CA PHE A 68 30.36 0.26 -29.30
C PHE A 68 29.78 0.57 -27.90
N ILE A 69 30.62 0.84 -26.89
CA ILE A 69 30.17 1.34 -25.58
C ILE A 69 29.48 2.71 -25.73
N GLY A 70 30.04 3.60 -26.55
CA GLY A 70 29.43 4.89 -26.87
C GLY A 70 28.06 4.74 -27.52
N ILE A 71 27.92 3.79 -28.45
CA ILE A 71 26.64 3.47 -29.10
C ILE A 71 25.65 2.90 -28.08
N ALA A 72 26.08 2.02 -27.17
CA ALA A 72 25.21 1.47 -26.12
C ALA A 72 24.70 2.57 -25.18
N LEU A 73 25.58 3.48 -24.74
CA LEU A 73 25.23 4.62 -23.88
C LEU A 73 24.31 5.63 -24.57
N ALA A 74 24.40 5.76 -25.90
CA ALA A 74 23.48 6.59 -26.67
C ALA A 74 22.03 6.05 -26.69
N ARG A 75 21.80 4.86 -26.13
CA ARG A 75 20.51 4.18 -25.98
C ARG A 75 19.76 4.11 -27.31
N PRO A 76 20.23 3.28 -28.26
CA PRO A 76 19.59 3.13 -29.56
C PRO A 76 18.19 2.54 -29.38
N GLN A 77 17.20 3.25 -29.91
CA GLN A 77 15.81 2.88 -29.84
C GLN A 77 15.35 2.33 -31.18
N TYR A 78 14.79 1.12 -31.15
CA TYR A 78 14.22 0.46 -32.33
C TYR A 78 13.05 -0.43 -31.94
N GLY A 79 11.89 -0.16 -32.54
CA GLY A 79 10.63 -0.76 -32.17
C GLY A 79 9.85 0.12 -31.20
N VAL A 80 8.55 -0.10 -31.18
CA VAL A 80 7.59 0.59 -30.34
C VAL A 80 6.79 -0.47 -29.60
N GLU A 81 6.65 -0.30 -28.30
CA GLU A 81 5.75 -1.08 -27.47
C GLU A 81 4.63 -0.14 -27.05
N TRP A 82 3.40 -0.55 -27.35
CA TRP A 82 2.23 0.18 -26.91
C TRP A 82 1.89 -0.31 -25.51
N THR A 83 2.21 0.48 -24.48
CA THR A 83 1.76 0.18 -23.13
C THR A 83 0.52 1.01 -22.81
N GLU A 84 -0.50 0.36 -22.27
CA GLU A 84 -1.63 1.06 -21.66
C GLU A 84 -1.15 1.66 -20.33
N ARG A 85 -0.97 2.98 -20.28
CA ARG A 85 -0.87 3.67 -19.00
C ARG A 85 -2.31 3.92 -18.53
N LYS A 86 -2.73 3.29 -17.43
CA LYS A 86 -4.01 3.58 -16.78
C LYS A 86 -4.01 5.04 -16.29
N ALA A 87 -4.43 5.98 -17.13
CA ALA A 87 -4.64 7.37 -16.75
C ALA A 87 -6.02 7.49 -16.08
N ARG A 88 -6.12 7.02 -14.83
CA ARG A 88 -7.27 7.21 -13.95
C ARG A 88 -6.76 7.72 -12.60
N SER A 89 -6.44 9.01 -12.53
CA SER A 89 -6.19 9.68 -11.25
C SER A 89 -7.14 10.85 -11.15
N LEU A 90 -8.06 10.77 -10.22
CA LEU A 90 -8.90 11.90 -9.80
C LEU A 90 -8.05 12.78 -8.88
N ASP A 91 -8.23 14.08 -8.98
CA ASP A 91 -7.75 15.02 -7.98
C ASP A 91 -8.96 15.40 -7.12
N ILE A 92 -8.96 14.92 -5.88
CA ILE A 92 -10.04 15.13 -4.92
C ILE A 92 -9.55 16.09 -3.85
N VAL A 93 -10.20 17.23 -3.71
CA VAL A 93 -9.91 18.21 -2.65
C VAL A 93 -11.09 18.27 -1.68
N PHE A 94 -10.84 17.93 -0.42
CA PHE A 94 -11.81 18.09 0.66
C PHE A 94 -11.78 19.53 1.15
N ALA A 95 -12.90 20.24 1.05
CA ALA A 95 -13.09 21.52 1.68
C ALA A 95 -13.88 21.32 2.98
N LEU A 96 -13.18 21.39 4.11
CA LEU A 96 -13.73 21.13 5.44
C LEU A 96 -13.99 22.44 6.19
N ASP A 97 -15.23 22.58 6.63
CA ASP A 97 -15.65 23.67 7.52
C ASP A 97 -15.09 23.44 8.94
N SER A 98 -14.41 24.46 9.47
CA SER A 98 -13.83 24.51 10.82
C SER A 98 -14.37 25.71 11.61
N SER A 99 -15.55 26.22 11.21
CA SER A 99 -16.25 27.26 11.94
C SER A 99 -16.78 26.75 13.29
N LYS A 100 -17.18 27.66 14.17
CA LYS A 100 -17.65 27.30 15.52
C LYS A 100 -18.95 26.51 15.50
N SER A 101 -19.76 26.59 14.45
CA SER A 101 -20.99 25.81 14.33
C SER A 101 -20.70 24.31 14.16
N MET A 102 -19.54 23.96 13.64
CA MET A 102 -19.07 22.57 13.52
C MET A 102 -18.69 21.93 14.87
N LEU A 103 -18.69 22.68 15.97
CA LEU A 103 -18.56 22.16 17.34
C LEU A 103 -19.90 21.70 17.94
N ALA A 104 -21.02 21.88 17.23
CA ALA A 104 -22.31 21.32 17.63
C ALA A 104 -22.23 19.79 17.78
N THR A 105 -23.06 19.26 18.68
CA THR A 105 -23.10 17.86 19.11
C THR A 105 -24.36 17.10 18.65
N ASP A 106 -25.15 17.69 17.77
CA ASP A 106 -26.33 17.10 17.14
C ASP A 106 -25.98 15.86 16.32
N LEU A 107 -24.73 15.76 15.85
CA LEU A 107 -24.07 14.50 15.54
C LEU A 107 -22.89 14.29 16.50
N ARG A 108 -22.95 13.20 17.28
CA ARG A 108 -21.89 12.87 18.26
C ARG A 108 -20.63 12.33 17.58
N PRO A 109 -19.42 12.67 18.06
CA PRO A 109 -19.13 13.55 19.20
C PRO A 109 -19.32 15.04 18.85
N THR A 110 -18.79 15.52 17.73
CA THR A 110 -19.12 16.82 17.15
C THR A 110 -19.31 16.70 15.63
N ARG A 111 -19.97 17.69 14.99
CA ARG A 111 -20.09 17.76 13.53
C ARG A 111 -18.73 17.67 12.84
N LEU A 112 -17.72 18.39 13.35
CA LEU A 112 -16.35 18.36 12.80
C LEU A 112 -15.72 16.98 12.92
N ASP A 113 -15.80 16.35 14.08
CA ASP A 113 -15.21 15.03 14.29
C ASP A 113 -15.87 13.99 13.37
N ARG A 114 -17.18 14.11 13.17
CA ARG A 114 -17.92 13.27 12.21
C ARG A 114 -17.52 13.55 10.77
N ALA A 115 -17.25 14.80 10.41
CA ALA A 115 -16.70 15.15 9.11
C ALA A 115 -15.31 14.53 8.89
N LYS A 116 -14.42 14.60 9.89
CA LYS A 116 -13.08 14.01 9.82
C LYS A 116 -13.14 12.49 9.64
N LEU A 117 -13.98 11.80 10.41
CA LEU A 117 -14.18 10.36 10.26
C LEU A 117 -14.71 10.02 8.86
N ALA A 118 -15.68 10.78 8.36
CA ALA A 118 -16.22 10.59 7.02
C ALA A 118 -15.16 10.76 5.91
N ILE A 119 -14.26 11.73 6.07
CA ILE A 119 -13.13 11.92 5.15
C ILE A 119 -12.16 10.73 5.22
N LEU A 120 -11.81 10.27 6.43
CA LEU A 120 -10.91 9.12 6.61
C LEU A 120 -11.46 7.86 5.95
N ASP A 121 -12.73 7.55 6.18
CA ASP A 121 -13.42 6.40 5.57
C ASP A 121 -13.44 6.47 4.05
N LEU A 122 -13.60 7.69 3.49
CA LEU A 122 -13.58 7.90 2.04
C LEU A 122 -12.16 7.70 1.48
N VAL A 123 -11.14 8.24 2.15
CA VAL A 123 -9.74 8.13 1.71
C VAL A 123 -9.24 6.69 1.76
N GLU A 124 -9.69 5.86 2.72
CA GLU A 124 -9.33 4.43 2.78
C GLU A 124 -9.79 3.62 1.58
N ARG A 125 -10.81 4.10 0.86
CA ARG A 125 -11.36 3.44 -0.33
C ARG A 125 -10.76 3.94 -1.65
N LEU A 126 -9.91 4.96 -1.59
CA LEU A 126 -9.18 5.46 -2.75
C LEU A 126 -7.93 4.62 -2.98
N GLU A 127 -7.69 4.20 -4.21
CA GLU A 127 -6.53 3.35 -4.55
C GLU A 127 -5.36 4.15 -5.16
N SER A 128 -5.64 5.14 -6.02
CA SER A 128 -4.62 5.83 -6.83
C SER A 128 -5.01 7.26 -7.20
N ASP A 129 -5.85 7.88 -6.36
CA ASP A 129 -6.34 9.24 -6.53
C ASP A 129 -5.58 10.21 -5.62
N ARG A 130 -5.31 11.43 -6.10
CA ARG A 130 -4.65 12.46 -5.30
C ARG A 130 -5.67 13.10 -4.36
N VAL A 131 -5.33 13.23 -3.08
CA VAL A 131 -6.18 13.87 -2.08
C VAL A 131 -5.56 15.17 -1.58
N GLY A 132 -6.36 16.22 -1.49
CA GLY A 132 -6.00 17.51 -0.94
C GLY A 132 -6.99 17.98 0.12
N LEU A 133 -6.59 18.92 0.94
CA LEU A 133 -7.37 19.42 2.07
C LEU A 133 -7.34 20.95 2.08
N ILE A 134 -8.52 21.55 2.04
CA ILE A 134 -8.79 22.96 2.29
C ILE A 134 -9.56 23.04 3.59
N VAL A 135 -9.16 23.97 4.45
CA VAL A 135 -9.86 24.26 5.70
C VAL A 135 -10.40 25.68 5.60
N PHE A 136 -11.65 25.88 6.01
CA PHE A 136 -12.27 27.19 5.96
C PHE A 136 -13.15 27.50 7.17
N ALA A 137 -13.28 28.80 7.44
CA ALA A 137 -14.22 29.40 8.38
C ALA A 137 -14.58 30.79 7.81
N GLY A 138 -14.19 31.90 8.45
CA GLY A 138 -14.35 33.24 7.86
C GLY A 138 -13.46 33.48 6.62
N SER A 139 -12.38 32.70 6.48
CA SER A 139 -11.48 32.64 5.33
C SER A 139 -11.11 31.18 5.04
N ALA A 140 -10.65 30.88 3.83
CA ALA A 140 -10.18 29.56 3.44
C ALA A 140 -8.68 29.54 3.13
N PHE A 141 -8.01 28.43 3.41
CA PHE A 141 -6.61 28.18 3.03
C PHE A 141 -6.38 26.71 2.69
N LEU A 142 -5.44 26.47 1.78
CA LEU A 142 -4.99 25.13 1.42
C LEU A 142 -4.07 24.58 2.52
N GLN A 143 -4.55 23.55 3.23
CA GLN A 143 -3.77 22.84 4.26
C GLN A 143 -2.85 21.79 3.63
N THR A 144 -3.37 21.05 2.65
CA THR A 144 -2.63 19.97 1.97
C THR A 144 -2.91 20.05 0.47
N PRO A 145 -1.89 20.33 -0.37
CA PRO A 145 -2.02 20.21 -1.81
C PRO A 145 -2.36 18.76 -2.24
N PRO A 146 -3.06 18.54 -3.37
CA PRO A 146 -3.36 17.20 -3.86
C PRO A 146 -2.14 16.29 -3.94
N THR A 147 -2.12 15.23 -3.14
CA THR A 147 -0.99 14.29 -3.00
C THR A 147 -1.45 12.83 -2.99
N LEU A 148 -0.55 11.91 -3.33
CA LEU A 148 -0.74 10.46 -3.17
C LEU A 148 -0.31 9.98 -1.78
N ASP A 149 0.28 10.85 -0.97
CA ASP A 149 0.67 10.52 0.41
C ASP A 149 -0.54 10.62 1.35
N TYR A 150 -1.27 9.51 1.46
CA TYR A 150 -2.41 9.41 2.36
C TYR A 150 -2.00 9.51 3.84
N SER A 151 -0.76 9.19 4.20
CA SER A 151 -0.30 9.29 5.59
C SER A 151 -0.16 10.75 6.02
N ALA A 152 0.52 11.58 5.22
CA ALA A 152 0.65 13.01 5.47
C ALA A 152 -0.71 13.73 5.43
N PHE A 153 -1.62 13.30 4.56
CA PHE A 153 -2.99 13.82 4.53
C PHE A 153 -3.74 13.53 5.84
N ARG A 154 -3.66 12.29 6.37
CA ARG A 154 -4.32 11.91 7.62
C ARG A 154 -3.79 12.71 8.81
N GLU A 155 -2.48 12.92 8.89
CA GLU A 155 -1.87 13.75 9.93
C GLU A 155 -2.36 15.21 9.85
N SER A 156 -2.41 15.75 8.63
CA SER A 156 -2.92 17.11 8.38
C SER A 156 -4.39 17.24 8.80
N LEU A 157 -5.24 16.26 8.47
CA LEU A 157 -6.64 16.22 8.85
C LEU A 157 -6.83 16.13 10.37
N ALA A 158 -6.03 15.29 11.03
CA ALA A 158 -6.07 15.14 12.49
C ALA A 158 -5.74 16.46 13.21
N SER A 159 -4.79 17.23 12.66
CA SER A 159 -4.31 18.49 13.26
C SER A 159 -5.30 19.67 13.23
N ILE A 160 -6.42 19.55 12.51
CA ILE A 160 -7.38 20.65 12.36
C ILE A 160 -8.10 20.92 13.69
N ASP A 161 -8.03 22.16 14.16
CA ASP A 161 -8.74 22.61 15.37
C ASP A 161 -9.47 23.95 15.09
N PRO A 162 -10.81 24.02 15.27
CA PRO A 162 -11.60 25.26 15.14
C PRO A 162 -11.11 26.40 16.02
N ASN A 163 -10.50 26.10 17.16
CA ASN A 163 -10.05 27.11 18.12
C ASN A 163 -8.80 27.86 17.63
N VAL A 164 -8.08 27.32 16.65
CA VAL A 164 -6.85 27.90 16.09
C VAL A 164 -7.14 28.84 14.92
N MET A 165 -8.36 28.81 14.37
CA MET A 165 -8.77 29.65 13.25
C MET A 165 -8.86 31.13 13.68
N THR A 166 -8.09 31.99 13.01
CA THR A 166 -7.98 33.43 13.33
C THR A 166 -9.22 34.23 12.94
N LEU A 167 -9.90 33.84 11.86
CA LEU A 167 -11.13 34.47 11.39
C LEU A 167 -12.33 33.55 11.62
N GLY A 168 -13.19 33.93 12.56
CA GLY A 168 -14.47 33.26 12.76
C GLY A 168 -15.47 33.57 11.65
N GLY A 169 -16.55 32.78 11.60
CA GLY A 169 -17.60 32.86 10.58
C GLY A 169 -17.54 31.66 9.63
N SER A 170 -18.34 31.70 8.58
CA SER A 170 -18.37 30.70 7.52
C SER A 170 -18.50 31.40 6.17
N ASN A 171 -17.51 31.19 5.30
CA ASN A 171 -17.36 31.81 4.00
C ASN A 171 -17.13 30.73 2.94
N LEU A 172 -18.24 30.14 2.49
CA LEU A 172 -18.24 29.10 1.46
C LEU A 172 -17.65 29.62 0.15
N GLY A 173 -17.91 30.89 -0.20
CA GLY A 173 -17.35 31.51 -1.40
C GLY A 173 -15.82 31.53 -1.41
N SER A 174 -15.19 31.78 -0.26
CA SER A 174 -13.73 31.71 -0.12
C SER A 174 -13.20 30.30 -0.29
N ALA A 175 -13.88 29.28 0.26
CA ALA A 175 -13.48 27.89 0.12
C ALA A 175 -13.51 27.44 -1.35
N ILE A 176 -14.58 27.79 -2.06
CA ILE A 176 -14.75 27.49 -3.48
C ILE A 176 -13.67 28.18 -4.33
N LYS A 177 -13.35 29.46 -4.04
CA LYS A 177 -12.27 30.20 -4.71
C LYS A 177 -10.87 29.69 -4.38
N GLU A 178 -10.68 29.05 -3.23
CA GLU A 178 -9.39 28.45 -2.88
C GLU A 178 -9.21 27.11 -3.57
N ALA A 179 -10.30 26.36 -3.76
CA ALA A 179 -10.30 25.11 -4.50
C ALA A 179 -9.83 25.28 -5.96
N THR A 180 -10.18 26.36 -6.64
CA THR A 180 -9.68 26.62 -8.02
C THR A 180 -8.16 26.71 -8.09
N LYS A 181 -7.53 27.26 -7.06
CA LYS A 181 -6.06 27.44 -6.99
C LYS A 181 -5.34 26.19 -6.52
N ALA A 182 -6.03 25.30 -5.81
CA ALA A 182 -5.43 24.12 -5.17
C ALA A 182 -5.02 23.04 -6.18
N PHE A 183 -5.71 22.96 -7.32
CA PHE A 183 -5.44 21.94 -8.32
C PHE A 183 -4.20 22.26 -9.15
N PRO A 184 -3.32 21.28 -9.43
CA PRO A 184 -2.23 21.45 -10.38
C PRO A 184 -2.80 21.73 -11.79
N PRO A 185 -2.00 22.34 -12.69
CA PRO A 185 -2.40 22.61 -14.08
C PRO A 185 -2.52 21.35 -14.96
N ASP A 186 -2.64 20.17 -14.35
CA ASP A 186 -2.72 18.88 -15.01
C ASP A 186 -4.12 18.64 -15.60
N ASN A 187 -4.21 17.65 -16.48
CA ASN A 187 -5.44 17.31 -17.21
C ASN A 187 -6.34 16.29 -16.48
N ASN A 188 -6.17 16.18 -15.15
CA ASN A 188 -6.95 15.28 -14.29
C ASN A 188 -8.36 15.82 -14.04
N VAL A 189 -9.29 14.93 -13.69
CA VAL A 189 -10.63 15.32 -13.26
C VAL A 189 -10.54 15.94 -11.88
N LYS A 190 -11.03 17.17 -11.74
CA LYS A 190 -10.95 17.97 -10.52
C LYS A 190 -12.27 17.91 -9.77
N ILE A 191 -12.24 17.38 -8.56
CA ILE A 191 -13.41 17.19 -7.72
C ILE A 191 -13.16 17.87 -6.39
N VAL A 192 -14.14 18.64 -5.95
CA VAL A 192 -14.17 19.22 -4.60
C VAL A 192 -15.29 18.52 -3.84
N ILE A 193 -14.97 18.05 -2.63
CA ILE A 193 -15.97 17.54 -1.69
C ILE A 193 -16.05 18.56 -0.56
N LEU A 194 -17.18 19.27 -0.48
CA LEU A 194 -17.44 20.30 0.50
C LEU A 194 -18.20 19.71 1.69
N LEU A 195 -17.64 19.80 2.90
CA LEU A 195 -18.23 19.32 4.14
C LEU A 195 -18.52 20.49 5.08
N THR A 196 -19.80 20.79 5.31
CA THR A 196 -20.24 21.98 6.06
C THR A 196 -21.70 21.83 6.51
N ASP A 197 -22.13 22.67 7.45
CA ASP A 197 -23.55 22.87 7.78
C ASP A 197 -24.26 23.86 6.83
N GLY A 198 -23.55 24.39 5.84
CA GLY A 198 -24.12 25.18 4.74
C GLY A 198 -24.40 26.64 5.08
N GLU A 199 -24.13 27.08 6.31
CA GLU A 199 -24.30 28.48 6.70
C GLU A 199 -23.28 29.36 5.95
N ASP A 200 -23.70 30.20 5.00
CA ASP A 200 -22.84 31.21 4.35
C ASP A 200 -23.16 32.61 4.87
N LEU A 201 -22.21 33.23 5.56
CA LEU A 201 -22.37 34.59 6.11
C LEU A 201 -22.07 35.69 5.08
N THR A 202 -21.53 35.34 3.92
CA THR A 202 -21.08 36.30 2.90
C THR A 202 -22.00 36.40 1.71
N GLY A 203 -22.77 35.34 1.42
CA GLY A 203 -23.69 35.27 0.27
C GLY A 203 -23.00 35.16 -1.08
N GLU A 204 -21.70 34.86 -1.12
CA GLU A 204 -20.93 34.75 -2.36
C GLU A 204 -20.85 33.31 -2.90
N ALA A 205 -21.30 32.30 -2.14
CA ALA A 205 -21.12 30.89 -2.49
C ALA A 205 -21.66 30.52 -3.88
N ILE A 206 -22.87 30.97 -4.22
CA ILE A 206 -23.52 30.70 -5.51
C ILE A 206 -22.71 31.28 -6.67
N THR A 207 -22.30 32.55 -6.57
CA THR A 207 -21.49 33.22 -7.61
C THR A 207 -20.11 32.59 -7.77
N ALA A 208 -19.54 32.05 -6.68
CA ALA A 208 -18.28 31.32 -6.74
C ALA A 208 -18.47 29.96 -7.41
N ALA A 209 -19.54 29.23 -7.09
CA ALA A 209 -19.88 27.94 -7.71
C ALA A 209 -20.05 28.07 -9.22
N GLU A 210 -20.75 29.11 -9.70
CA GLU A 210 -20.90 29.39 -11.14
C GLU A 210 -19.55 29.57 -11.84
N LYS A 211 -18.62 30.31 -11.25
CA LYS A 211 -17.27 30.50 -11.83
C LYS A 211 -16.49 29.21 -11.89
N VAL A 212 -16.57 28.38 -10.84
CA VAL A 212 -15.85 27.10 -10.75
C VAL A 212 -16.22 26.12 -11.85
N THR A 213 -17.47 26.14 -12.33
CA THR A 213 -17.90 25.30 -13.46
C THR A 213 -17.11 25.56 -14.73
N THR A 214 -16.69 26.81 -14.97
CA THR A 214 -15.92 27.18 -16.17
C THR A 214 -14.52 26.56 -16.19
N GLU A 215 -14.01 26.15 -15.04
CA GLU A 215 -12.72 25.47 -14.87
C GLU A 215 -12.85 23.94 -14.88
N GLY A 216 -14.05 23.41 -15.10
CA GLY A 216 -14.31 21.97 -15.17
C GLY A 216 -14.24 21.25 -13.83
N ILE A 217 -14.37 21.99 -12.71
CA ILE A 217 -14.34 21.45 -11.36
C ILE A 217 -15.78 21.14 -10.92
N LYS A 218 -15.99 19.95 -10.35
CA LYS A 218 -17.28 19.52 -9.79
C LYS A 218 -17.28 19.63 -8.26
N ILE A 219 -18.34 20.17 -7.65
CA ILE A 219 -18.43 20.33 -6.20
C ILE A 219 -19.54 19.43 -5.64
N TYR A 220 -19.15 18.33 -5.00
CA TYR A 220 -20.06 17.51 -4.21
C TYR A 220 -20.23 18.13 -2.83
N THR A 221 -21.47 18.29 -2.37
CA THR A 221 -21.76 18.90 -1.08
C THR A 221 -22.27 17.86 -0.09
N ILE A 222 -21.65 17.84 1.08
CA ILE A 222 -22.01 16.99 2.22
C ILE A 222 -22.49 17.91 3.34
N GLY A 223 -23.81 17.91 3.55
CA GLY A 223 -24.45 18.64 4.63
C GLY A 223 -24.26 17.93 5.96
N ILE A 224 -23.74 18.63 6.97
CA ILE A 224 -23.50 18.08 8.31
C ILE A 224 -24.35 18.83 9.33
N GLY A 225 -25.11 18.08 10.12
CA GLY A 225 -26.02 18.64 11.11
C GLY A 225 -27.48 18.33 10.83
N THR A 226 -28.33 18.89 11.66
CA THR A 226 -29.79 18.70 11.64
C THR A 226 -30.51 19.98 11.22
N LYS A 227 -31.72 19.84 10.65
CA LYS A 227 -32.56 21.00 10.29
C LYS A 227 -33.14 21.67 11.53
N GLU A 228 -33.40 20.87 12.55
CA GLU A 228 -33.76 21.32 13.87
C GLU A 228 -32.61 22.15 14.47
N GLY A 229 -31.37 21.75 14.20
CA GLY A 229 -30.18 22.43 14.67
C GLY A 229 -30.04 22.46 16.18
N GLU A 230 -28.94 23.03 16.63
CA GLU A 230 -28.54 22.97 18.03
C GLU A 230 -27.94 24.28 18.51
N TYR A 231 -28.11 24.54 19.81
CA TYR A 231 -27.47 25.67 20.45
C TYR A 231 -25.99 25.37 20.70
N LEU A 232 -25.13 26.25 20.19
CA LEU A 232 -23.69 26.09 20.35
C LEU A 232 -23.29 26.28 21.80
N LYS A 233 -22.47 25.37 22.30
CA LYS A 233 -21.88 25.44 23.62
C LYS A 233 -20.37 25.47 23.50
N ASN A 234 -19.72 26.22 24.38
CA ASN A 234 -18.28 26.21 24.51
C ASN A 234 -17.89 25.70 25.89
N ARG A 235 -16.91 24.81 25.94
CA ARG A 235 -16.36 24.31 27.20
C ARG A 235 -15.39 25.36 27.74
N THR A 236 -15.74 25.92 28.88
CA THR A 236 -14.91 26.91 29.56
C THR A 236 -13.72 26.21 30.24
N LYS A 237 -12.64 26.95 30.55
CA LYS A 237 -11.44 26.42 31.24
C LYS A 237 -11.72 25.74 32.58
N ASP A 238 -12.87 26.03 33.19
CA ASP A 238 -13.36 25.44 34.44
C ASP A 238 -14.16 24.12 34.23
N GLY A 239 -14.26 23.64 32.99
CA GLY A 239 -15.02 22.43 32.63
C GLY A 239 -16.52 22.66 32.40
N SER A 240 -17.04 23.87 32.63
CA SER A 240 -18.47 24.17 32.45
C SER A 240 -18.83 24.44 30.97
N GLU A 241 -19.95 23.88 30.52
CA GLU A 241 -20.53 24.21 29.21
C GLU A 241 -21.36 25.50 29.30
N ARG A 242 -20.96 26.52 28.53
CA ARG A 242 -21.76 27.75 28.38
C ARG A 242 -22.20 27.93 26.95
N PHE A 243 -23.45 28.36 26.77
CA PHE A 243 -23.95 28.73 25.45
C PHE A 243 -23.11 29.85 24.85
N VAL A 244 -22.74 29.67 23.58
CA VAL A 244 -22.20 30.75 22.75
C VAL A 244 -23.32 31.77 22.56
N ARG A 245 -23.02 33.04 22.83
CA ARG A 245 -23.99 34.14 22.72
C ARG A 245 -23.59 35.10 21.60
N ASP A 246 -24.59 35.63 20.92
CA ASP A 246 -24.42 36.70 19.92
C ASP A 246 -24.14 38.07 20.58
N ALA A 247 -24.01 39.11 19.75
CA ALA A 247 -23.78 40.48 20.21
C ALA A 247 -24.94 41.04 21.06
N GLN A 248 -26.13 40.45 20.97
CA GLN A 248 -27.34 40.79 21.70
C GLN A 248 -27.49 39.94 22.97
N GLY A 249 -26.55 39.04 23.26
CA GLY A 249 -26.54 38.16 24.41
C GLY A 249 -27.48 36.96 24.30
N GLN A 250 -28.08 36.69 23.13
CA GLN A 250 -28.94 35.52 22.92
C GLN A 250 -28.10 34.28 22.56
N PRO A 251 -28.51 33.07 22.98
CA PRO A 251 -27.84 31.83 22.57
C PRO A 251 -27.87 31.63 21.05
N VAL A 252 -26.70 31.36 20.46
CA VAL A 252 -26.58 31.10 19.01
C VAL A 252 -27.05 29.68 18.73
N ARG A 253 -28.01 29.53 17.80
CA ARG A 253 -28.48 28.25 17.29
C ARG A 253 -27.99 28.08 15.86
N SER A 254 -27.27 27.00 15.59
CA SER A 254 -26.82 26.63 14.25
C SER A 254 -27.69 25.53 13.66
N GLN A 255 -28.05 25.67 12.38
CA GLN A 255 -28.95 24.76 11.66
C GLN A 255 -28.35 24.44 10.29
N LEU A 256 -28.57 23.21 9.82
CA LEU A 256 -28.15 22.81 8.48
C LEU A 256 -28.95 23.57 7.40
N ASP A 257 -28.25 24.34 6.57
CA ASP A 257 -28.80 24.96 5.36
C ASP A 257 -28.63 24.04 4.14
N GLU A 258 -29.56 23.10 4.00
CA GLU A 258 -29.56 22.21 2.84
C GLU A 258 -29.83 22.90 1.51
N LEU A 259 -30.54 24.04 1.51
CA LEU A 259 -30.98 24.68 0.27
C LEU A 259 -29.78 25.23 -0.47
N THR A 260 -28.91 25.95 0.24
CA THR A 260 -27.66 26.49 -0.30
C THR A 260 -26.75 25.38 -0.81
N LEU A 261 -26.60 24.28 -0.06
CA LEU A 261 -25.75 23.15 -0.46
C LEU A 261 -26.27 22.39 -1.69
N LYS A 262 -27.59 22.21 -1.79
CA LYS A 262 -28.24 21.60 -2.97
C LYS A 262 -28.09 22.49 -4.19
N GLU A 263 -28.17 23.80 -4.03
CA GLU A 263 -28.00 24.76 -5.13
C GLU A 263 -26.57 24.74 -5.68
N ILE A 264 -25.56 24.74 -4.80
CA ILE A 264 -24.13 24.63 -5.20
C ILE A 264 -23.87 23.32 -5.97
N ALA A 265 -24.33 22.19 -5.45
CA ALA A 265 -24.18 20.89 -6.12
C ALA A 265 -24.88 20.87 -7.48
N LYS A 266 -26.08 21.44 -7.57
CA LYS A 266 -26.84 21.53 -8.83
C LYS A 266 -26.13 22.39 -9.88
N ILE A 267 -25.60 23.55 -9.49
CA ILE A 267 -24.87 24.45 -10.39
C ILE A 267 -23.64 23.75 -10.97
N THR A 268 -22.95 22.95 -10.15
CA THR A 268 -21.71 22.25 -10.54
C THR A 268 -21.93 20.85 -11.12
N GLU A 269 -23.17 20.49 -11.43
CA GLU A 269 -23.56 19.18 -11.99
C GLU A 269 -23.05 18.00 -11.15
N ALA A 270 -23.17 18.12 -9.82
CA ALA A 270 -22.71 17.19 -8.81
C ALA A 270 -23.83 16.83 -7.82
N GLY A 271 -23.54 15.91 -6.89
CA GLY A 271 -24.49 15.41 -5.91
C GLY A 271 -24.46 16.17 -4.58
N TYR A 272 -25.63 16.24 -3.93
CA TYR A 272 -25.77 16.61 -2.52
C TYR A 272 -26.07 15.36 -1.69
N CYS A 273 -25.47 15.25 -0.52
CA CYS A 273 -25.84 14.25 0.47
C CYS A 273 -25.81 14.85 1.89
N GLN A 274 -26.64 14.34 2.79
CA GLN A 274 -26.59 14.71 4.20
C GLN A 274 -25.84 13.61 4.96
N LEU A 275 -24.84 13.99 5.75
CA LEU A 275 -24.15 13.08 6.65
C LEU A 275 -25.09 12.72 7.81
N ASN A 276 -25.47 11.45 7.90
CA ASN A 276 -26.24 10.92 9.03
C ASN A 276 -25.51 9.72 9.68
N GLU A 277 -26.04 9.19 10.78
CA GLU A 277 -25.38 8.12 11.55
C GLU A 277 -25.17 6.81 10.76
N GLN A 278 -26.00 6.54 9.74
CA GLN A 278 -26.04 5.25 9.03
C GLN A 278 -25.54 5.31 7.55
N SER A 279 -25.34 6.48 6.96
CA SER A 279 -25.24 6.63 5.49
C SER A 279 -23.87 6.98 4.92
N LEU A 280 -22.78 6.78 5.66
CA LEU A 280 -21.41 6.95 5.12
C LEU A 280 -21.14 6.07 3.89
N VAL A 281 -21.78 4.89 3.83
CA VAL A 281 -21.73 3.98 2.68
C VAL A 281 -22.55 4.50 1.49
N GLN A 282 -23.73 5.09 1.74
CA GLN A 282 -24.55 5.68 0.66
C GLN A 282 -23.93 6.97 0.11
N LEU A 283 -23.27 7.75 0.97
CA LEU A 283 -22.41 8.88 0.58
C LEU A 283 -21.38 8.44 -0.45
N PHE A 284 -20.73 7.30 -0.21
CA PHE A 284 -19.74 6.73 -1.11
C PHE A 284 -20.34 6.31 -2.46
N ASP A 285 -21.40 5.50 -2.48
CA ASP A 285 -22.05 5.04 -3.72
C ASP A 285 -22.60 6.23 -4.54
N SER A 286 -23.08 7.27 -3.86
CA SER A 286 -23.63 8.46 -4.50
C SER A 286 -22.55 9.41 -5.02
N VAL A 287 -21.41 9.50 -4.36
CA VAL A 287 -20.34 10.45 -4.70
C VAL A 287 -19.32 9.80 -5.63
N ILE A 288 -18.78 8.63 -5.27
CA ILE A 288 -17.64 7.96 -5.95
C ILE A 288 -18.06 7.23 -7.24
N ASP A 289 -19.17 6.49 -7.25
CA ASP A 289 -19.62 5.80 -8.47
C ASP A 289 -20.12 6.77 -9.54
N ASN A 290 -20.65 7.92 -9.11
CA ASN A 290 -21.06 9.01 -9.99
C ASN A 290 -19.91 9.96 -10.38
N LEU A 291 -18.69 9.78 -9.84
CA LEU A 291 -17.56 10.53 -10.34
C LEU A 291 -17.39 10.18 -11.81
N PRO A 292 -17.28 11.17 -12.71
CA PRO A 292 -17.00 10.89 -14.11
C PRO A 292 -15.59 10.29 -14.19
N ARG A 293 -15.51 8.97 -14.05
CA ARG A 293 -14.39 8.15 -14.49
C ARG A 293 -14.48 8.16 -16.01
N LYS A 294 -14.21 9.33 -16.61
CA LYS A 294 -14.29 9.52 -18.04
C LYS A 294 -13.27 8.55 -18.62
N GLU A 295 -13.78 7.44 -19.16
CA GLU A 295 -13.03 6.50 -19.97
C GLU A 295 -12.55 7.27 -21.20
N ARG A 296 -11.46 8.01 -21.05
CA ARG A 296 -10.66 8.37 -22.20
C ARG A 296 -9.93 7.09 -22.54
N GLU A 297 -10.17 6.63 -23.77
CA GLU A 297 -9.44 5.54 -24.43
C GLU A 297 -7.99 5.57 -23.96
N SER A 298 -7.46 4.39 -23.62
CA SER A 298 -6.03 4.21 -23.35
C SER A 298 -5.24 5.03 -24.35
N GLU A 299 -4.67 6.15 -23.92
CA GLU A 299 -3.82 6.94 -24.79
C GLU A 299 -2.55 6.10 -24.92
N LEU A 300 -2.52 5.27 -25.96
CA LEU A 300 -1.43 4.33 -26.21
C LEU A 300 -0.16 5.17 -26.27
N GLN A 301 0.68 5.06 -25.25
CA GLN A 301 1.98 5.73 -25.28
C GLN A 301 2.94 4.83 -26.05
N GLU A 302 3.52 5.40 -27.11
CA GLU A 302 4.60 4.77 -27.87
C GLU A 302 5.86 4.72 -26.99
N LEU A 303 6.05 3.65 -26.23
CA LEU A 303 7.31 3.41 -25.54
C LEU A 303 8.30 2.84 -26.57
N ARG A 304 9.34 3.61 -26.86
CA ARG A 304 10.40 3.15 -27.76
C ARG A 304 11.30 2.16 -27.04
N ILE A 305 11.38 0.95 -27.56
CA ILE A 305 12.18 -0.14 -26.98
C ILE A 305 13.66 0.18 -27.17
N GLU A 306 14.39 0.14 -26.06
CA GLU A 306 15.84 0.34 -26.05
C GLU A 306 16.56 -0.96 -26.39
N ARG A 307 17.39 -0.90 -27.42
CA ARG A 307 18.19 -2.03 -27.90
C ARG A 307 19.67 -1.79 -27.67
N TYR A 308 20.09 -1.37 -26.48
CA TYR A 308 21.51 -1.16 -26.21
C TYR A 308 22.28 -2.49 -26.05
N GLN A 309 21.59 -3.62 -25.85
CA GLN A 309 22.20 -4.92 -25.54
C GLN A 309 23.13 -5.41 -26.65
N TRP A 310 22.74 -5.29 -27.92
CA TRP A 310 23.58 -5.76 -29.04
C TRP A 310 24.87 -4.94 -29.17
N ALA A 311 24.79 -3.62 -28.94
CA ALA A 311 25.95 -2.73 -28.99
C ALA A 311 26.90 -3.04 -27.82
N LEU A 312 26.35 -3.27 -26.62
CA LEU A 312 27.13 -3.66 -25.45
C LEU A 312 27.78 -5.05 -25.62
N ALA A 313 27.05 -6.02 -26.16
CA ALA A 313 27.56 -7.35 -26.46
C ALA A 313 28.71 -7.31 -27.47
N ALA A 314 28.58 -6.51 -28.54
CA ALA A 314 29.65 -6.29 -29.50
C ALA A 314 30.91 -5.70 -28.83
N ALA A 315 30.76 -4.69 -27.97
CA ALA A 315 31.88 -4.13 -27.21
C ALA A 315 32.60 -5.19 -26.37
N PHE A 316 31.84 -6.04 -25.67
CA PHE A 316 32.39 -7.10 -24.85
C PHE A 316 33.14 -8.15 -25.68
N ILE A 317 32.62 -8.54 -26.84
CA ILE A 317 33.30 -9.45 -27.78
C ILE A 317 34.64 -8.86 -28.23
N PHE A 318 34.69 -7.58 -28.58
CA PHE A 318 35.96 -6.95 -28.98
C PHE A 318 36.98 -6.86 -27.85
N LEU A 319 36.55 -6.65 -26.59
CA LEU A 319 37.43 -6.72 -25.42
C LEU A 319 37.96 -8.15 -25.20
N LEU A 320 37.12 -9.18 -25.38
CA LEU A 320 37.58 -10.57 -25.32
C LEU A 320 38.57 -10.90 -26.44
N LEU A 321 38.33 -10.41 -27.66
CA LEU A 321 39.23 -10.58 -28.79
C LEU A 321 40.58 -9.89 -28.55
N GLU A 322 40.60 -8.71 -27.95
CA GLU A 322 41.83 -8.04 -27.47
C GLU A 322 42.61 -8.96 -26.53
N MET A 323 41.92 -9.54 -25.55
CA MET A 323 42.51 -10.43 -24.57
C MET A 323 43.08 -11.70 -25.22
N ALA A 324 42.42 -12.23 -26.26
CA ALA A 324 42.91 -13.38 -27.04
C ALA A 324 44.20 -13.09 -27.84
N VAL A 325 44.52 -11.82 -28.11
CA VAL A 325 45.81 -11.45 -28.72
C VAL A 325 46.97 -11.62 -27.72
N ILE A 326 46.71 -11.69 -26.40
CA ILE A 326 47.71 -12.05 -25.36
C ILE A 326 48.23 -13.46 -25.62
N GLY A 327 49.51 -13.57 -25.99
CA GLY A 327 50.22 -14.81 -26.34
C GLY A 327 50.19 -15.98 -25.34
N ARG A 328 49.47 -15.87 -24.21
CA ARG A 328 49.35 -16.89 -23.18
C ARG A 328 48.23 -17.88 -23.54
N LYS A 329 48.61 -19.08 -23.99
CA LYS A 329 47.69 -20.15 -24.50
C LYS A 329 46.42 -20.36 -23.65
N ARG A 330 46.53 -20.30 -22.31
CA ARG A 330 45.38 -20.47 -21.39
C ARG A 330 44.34 -19.35 -21.49
N ILE A 331 44.78 -18.09 -21.60
CA ILE A 331 43.89 -16.91 -21.65
C ILE A 331 43.21 -16.83 -23.02
N LYS A 332 43.91 -17.24 -24.10
CA LYS A 332 43.34 -17.30 -25.45
C LYS A 332 42.15 -18.24 -25.55
N ASN A 333 42.31 -19.46 -25.04
CA ASN A 333 41.25 -20.46 -25.12
C ASN A 333 40.03 -20.04 -24.29
N ALA A 334 40.24 -19.47 -23.09
CA ALA A 334 39.15 -18.93 -22.27
C ALA A 334 38.42 -17.75 -22.96
N ALA A 335 39.16 -16.82 -23.56
CA ALA A 335 38.59 -15.68 -24.27
C ALA A 335 37.75 -16.10 -25.49
N ILE A 336 38.23 -17.08 -26.26
CA ILE A 336 37.53 -17.61 -27.44
C ILE A 336 36.26 -18.33 -27.02
N VAL A 337 36.31 -19.15 -25.97
CA VAL A 337 35.12 -19.86 -25.46
C VAL A 337 34.06 -18.89 -24.96
N LEU A 338 34.44 -17.88 -24.16
CA LEU A 338 33.52 -16.85 -23.68
C LEU A 338 32.91 -16.03 -24.83
N ALA A 339 33.73 -15.62 -25.81
CA ALA A 339 33.26 -14.89 -26.98
C ALA A 339 32.29 -15.72 -27.83
N SER A 340 32.56 -17.02 -28.00
CA SER A 340 31.64 -17.92 -28.71
C SER A 340 30.34 -18.14 -27.94
N SER A 341 30.38 -18.26 -26.61
CA SER A 341 29.20 -18.45 -25.77
C SER A 341 28.24 -17.26 -25.84
N LEU A 342 28.77 -16.03 -25.93
CA LEU A 342 27.99 -14.81 -26.04
C LEU A 342 27.30 -14.63 -27.40
N ILE A 343 27.85 -15.24 -28.46
CA ILE A 343 27.26 -15.20 -29.81
C ILE A 343 26.06 -16.17 -29.90
N PHE A 344 26.06 -17.25 -29.12
CA PHE A 344 25.00 -18.27 -29.10
C PHE A 344 23.96 -18.11 -27.98
N MET A 345 24.08 -17.07 -27.14
CA MET A 345 23.12 -16.83 -26.07
C MET A 345 21.81 -16.27 -26.68
N PRO A 346 20.65 -16.91 -26.46
CA PRO A 346 19.38 -16.34 -26.91
C PRO A 346 19.18 -15.00 -26.21
N VAL A 347 19.02 -13.94 -27.01
CA VAL A 347 18.73 -12.59 -26.52
C VAL A 347 17.24 -12.56 -26.15
N GLU A 348 16.87 -13.18 -25.04
CA GLU A 348 15.57 -12.95 -24.43
C GLU A 348 15.62 -11.63 -23.64
N SER A 349 14.76 -10.70 -24.03
CA SER A 349 14.73 -9.31 -23.59
C SER A 349 14.09 -9.14 -22.21
N LYS A 350 14.41 -10.02 -21.25
CA LYS A 350 13.91 -9.90 -19.89
C LYS A 350 14.93 -9.18 -19.02
N GLY A 351 14.46 -8.15 -18.33
CA GLY A 351 15.30 -7.19 -17.61
C GLY A 351 16.13 -7.85 -16.50
N ALA A 352 17.27 -7.24 -16.18
CA ALA A 352 18.24 -7.71 -15.18
C ALA A 352 17.69 -7.84 -13.74
N GLY A 353 16.41 -7.51 -13.49
CA GLY A 353 15.73 -7.75 -12.22
C GLY A 353 15.21 -9.18 -12.05
N GLU A 354 14.86 -9.88 -13.14
CA GLU A 354 14.31 -11.25 -13.07
C GLU A 354 15.40 -12.32 -12.85
N VAL A 355 16.65 -12.08 -13.27
CA VAL A 355 17.73 -13.10 -13.20
C VAL A 355 18.12 -13.46 -11.76
N LEU A 356 17.89 -12.54 -10.79
CA LEU A 356 18.10 -12.81 -9.37
C LEU A 356 16.94 -13.61 -8.74
N ASP A 357 15.72 -13.46 -9.26
CA ASP A 357 14.53 -14.24 -8.87
C ASP A 357 14.47 -15.62 -9.56
N ASP A 358 15.04 -15.75 -10.76
CA ASP A 358 15.04 -17.00 -11.52
C ASP A 358 16.08 -18.00 -10.97
N LEU A 359 17.12 -17.50 -10.30
CA LEU A 359 18.11 -18.32 -9.60
C LEU A 359 17.63 -18.82 -8.23
N SER A 360 16.68 -18.13 -7.58
CA SER A 360 16.03 -18.62 -6.35
C SER A 360 14.91 -19.62 -6.66
N ASN A 361 14.23 -19.47 -7.80
CA ASN A 361 13.09 -20.31 -8.18
C ASN A 361 13.45 -21.55 -9.04
N SER A 362 14.67 -21.69 -9.53
CA SER A 362 15.09 -22.83 -10.36
C SER A 362 15.40 -24.13 -9.58
N MET A 363 14.97 -24.19 -8.31
CA MET A 363 15.10 -25.38 -7.48
C MET A 363 13.74 -25.98 -7.10
N GLU A 364 12.74 -25.92 -7.97
CA GLU A 364 11.64 -26.90 -7.90
C GLU A 364 10.89 -27.03 -9.23
N LEU A 365 10.77 -28.29 -9.64
CA LEU A 365 9.70 -28.84 -10.47
C LEU A 365 9.69 -28.54 -11.98
N SER A 366 10.30 -29.48 -12.70
CA SER A 366 9.86 -29.93 -14.02
C SER A 366 8.39 -30.37 -13.98
N THR A 367 7.54 -29.84 -14.86
CA THR A 367 6.95 -30.55 -16.01
C THR A 367 5.95 -29.66 -16.76
N ASP A 368 5.94 -29.85 -18.08
CA ASP A 368 4.90 -29.51 -19.04
C ASP A 368 4.82 -28.06 -19.54
N LEU A 369 5.70 -27.82 -20.51
CA LEU A 369 5.57 -26.84 -21.58
C LEU A 369 4.59 -27.38 -22.64
N GLU A 370 3.38 -26.84 -22.70
CA GLU A 370 2.62 -26.68 -23.96
C GLU A 370 1.44 -25.72 -23.72
N ASP A 371 1.17 -24.87 -24.69
CA ASP A 371 0.15 -23.80 -24.72
C ASP A 371 0.42 -22.49 -23.96
N LYS A 372 1.31 -21.68 -24.53
CA LYS A 372 1.35 -20.24 -24.26
C LYS A 372 1.55 -19.49 -25.57
N ASN A 373 0.46 -19.10 -26.24
CA ASN A 373 0.41 -17.92 -27.12
C ASN A 373 -0.99 -17.50 -27.66
N GLU A 374 -2.12 -17.95 -27.09
CA GLU A 374 -3.43 -17.59 -27.65
C GLU A 374 -4.54 -17.24 -26.63
N SER A 375 -4.23 -16.44 -25.60
CA SER A 375 -5.25 -16.10 -24.59
C SER A 375 -5.09 -14.73 -23.91
N LEU A 376 -4.75 -13.67 -24.67
CA LEU A 376 -4.71 -12.30 -24.12
C LEU A 376 -5.96 -11.46 -24.40
N ASN A 377 -7.07 -12.06 -24.88
CA ASN A 377 -8.31 -11.31 -25.11
C ASN A 377 -9.62 -12.12 -24.95
N ARG A 378 -9.64 -13.17 -24.13
CA ARG A 378 -10.88 -13.88 -23.77
C ARG A 378 -11.22 -13.65 -22.30
N LYS A 379 -12.51 -13.35 -22.03
CA LYS A 379 -13.09 -13.45 -20.67
C LYS A 379 -12.70 -14.81 -20.09
N PRO A 380 -12.25 -14.91 -18.82
CA PRO A 380 -11.82 -16.18 -18.23
C PRO A 380 -12.92 -17.22 -18.46
N SER A 381 -12.59 -18.32 -19.14
CA SER A 381 -13.55 -19.39 -19.30
C SER A 381 -13.76 -20.07 -17.93
N ALA A 382 -14.93 -20.67 -17.70
CA ALA A 382 -15.18 -21.43 -16.46
C ALA A 382 -14.10 -22.50 -16.19
N LEU A 383 -13.43 -23.00 -17.25
CA LEU A 383 -12.32 -23.94 -17.17
C LEU A 383 -11.04 -23.31 -16.56
N ASP A 384 -10.77 -22.04 -16.85
CA ASP A 384 -9.59 -21.32 -16.33
C ASP A 384 -9.76 -20.96 -14.85
N ALA A 385 -10.99 -20.61 -14.44
CA ALA A 385 -11.33 -20.38 -13.04
C ALA A 385 -11.20 -21.65 -12.21
N ARG A 386 -11.64 -22.81 -12.73
CA ARG A 386 -11.48 -24.10 -12.04
C ARG A 386 -10.03 -24.53 -11.91
N LYS A 387 -9.20 -24.31 -12.95
CA LYS A 387 -7.74 -24.55 -12.85
C LYS A 387 -7.10 -23.68 -11.77
N SER A 388 -7.47 -22.40 -11.73
CA SER A 388 -6.98 -21.46 -10.72
C SER A 388 -7.42 -21.85 -9.31
N PHE A 389 -8.66 -22.32 -9.16
CA PHE A 389 -9.16 -22.88 -7.90
C PHE A 389 -8.38 -24.12 -7.45
N ASN A 390 -8.10 -25.06 -8.35
CA ASN A 390 -7.34 -26.25 -8.01
C ASN A 390 -5.90 -25.89 -7.58
N ALA A 391 -5.25 -24.94 -8.25
CA ALA A 391 -3.94 -24.45 -7.85
C ALA A 391 -3.97 -23.75 -6.48
N ALA A 392 -5.01 -22.96 -6.21
CA ALA A 392 -5.20 -22.31 -4.90
C ALA A 392 -5.51 -23.32 -3.78
N HIS A 393 -6.21 -24.41 -4.10
CA HIS A 393 -6.45 -25.50 -3.16
C HIS A 393 -5.15 -26.26 -2.84
N GLN A 394 -4.23 -26.38 -3.80
CA GLN A 394 -2.91 -26.96 -3.56
C GLN A 394 -2.11 -26.10 -2.56
N THR A 395 -2.10 -24.78 -2.72
CA THR A 395 -1.38 -23.91 -1.78
C THR A 395 -2.03 -23.90 -0.39
N LEU A 396 -3.35 -24.12 -0.32
CA LEU A 396 -4.06 -24.34 0.94
C LEU A 396 -3.59 -25.65 1.61
N THR A 397 -3.45 -26.74 0.85
CA THR A 397 -2.94 -28.02 1.39
C THR A 397 -1.46 -27.94 1.80
N ASP A 398 -0.68 -27.08 1.15
CA ASP A 398 0.73 -26.83 1.49
C ASP A 398 0.89 -26.00 2.78
N GLY A 399 -0.22 -25.50 3.35
CA GLY A 399 -0.24 -24.76 4.61
C GLY A 399 0.09 -23.27 4.49
N ASP A 400 0.24 -22.74 3.28
CA ASP A 400 0.38 -21.30 3.04
C ASP A 400 -1.00 -20.64 2.92
N TYR A 401 -1.64 -20.45 4.06
CA TYR A 401 -2.99 -19.88 4.15
C TYR A 401 -3.09 -18.44 3.63
N ALA A 402 -2.01 -17.65 3.72
CA ALA A 402 -1.99 -16.27 3.25
C ALA A 402 -1.96 -16.19 1.72
N LEU A 403 -1.12 -17.01 1.07
CA LEU A 403 -1.08 -17.09 -0.37
C LEU A 403 -2.35 -17.76 -0.94
N ALA A 404 -2.86 -18.79 -0.26
CA ALA A 404 -4.09 -19.47 -0.64
C ALA A 404 -5.31 -18.53 -0.61
N GLU A 405 -5.47 -17.70 0.43
CA GLU A 405 -6.55 -16.71 0.51
C GLU A 405 -6.52 -15.75 -0.69
N LYS A 406 -5.34 -15.21 -1.02
CA LYS A 406 -5.18 -14.28 -2.14
C LYS A 406 -5.50 -14.93 -3.49
N SER A 407 -5.06 -16.17 -3.70
CA SER A 407 -5.33 -16.94 -4.91
C SER A 407 -6.83 -17.27 -5.05
N LEU A 408 -7.49 -17.65 -3.96
CA LEU A 408 -8.94 -17.92 -3.94
C LEU A 408 -9.77 -16.65 -4.16
N ALA A 409 -9.33 -15.51 -3.62
CA ALA A 409 -9.99 -14.21 -3.86
C ALA A 409 -9.99 -13.86 -5.36
N GLN A 410 -8.92 -14.20 -6.09
CA GLN A 410 -8.87 -14.04 -7.54
C GLN A 410 -9.87 -14.97 -8.26
N VAL A 411 -10.03 -16.21 -7.78
CA VAL A 411 -11.03 -17.15 -8.31
C VAL A 411 -12.44 -16.56 -8.18
N VAL A 412 -12.82 -16.08 -6.99
CA VAL A 412 -14.13 -15.47 -6.71
C VAL A 412 -14.42 -14.30 -7.65
N ARG A 413 -13.42 -13.48 -7.97
CA ARG A 413 -13.56 -12.32 -8.88
C ARG A 413 -13.65 -12.72 -10.36
N SER A 414 -13.14 -13.89 -10.73
CA SER A 414 -12.99 -14.33 -12.12
C SER A 414 -14.10 -15.26 -12.61
N THR A 415 -14.85 -15.89 -11.70
CA THR A 415 -15.89 -16.87 -12.03
C THR A 415 -17.30 -16.30 -11.89
N THR A 416 -18.22 -16.77 -12.72
CA THR A 416 -19.68 -16.59 -12.55
C THR A 416 -20.38 -17.88 -12.12
N ASP A 417 -19.62 -18.97 -11.92
CA ASP A 417 -20.12 -20.27 -11.49
C ASP A 417 -20.33 -20.28 -9.97
N LEU A 418 -21.60 -20.26 -9.55
CA LEU A 418 -22.00 -20.10 -8.15
C LEU A 418 -21.47 -21.23 -7.23
N PRO A 419 -21.55 -22.53 -7.58
CA PRO A 419 -20.90 -23.60 -6.82
C PRO A 419 -19.40 -23.40 -6.63
N LEU A 420 -18.67 -23.00 -7.68
CA LEU A 420 -17.23 -22.75 -7.58
C LEU A 420 -16.92 -21.50 -6.74
N GLN A 421 -17.77 -20.48 -6.82
CA GLN A 421 -17.66 -19.27 -6.00
C GLN A 421 -17.90 -19.59 -4.52
N ARG A 422 -18.91 -20.41 -4.22
CA ARG A 422 -19.17 -20.94 -2.87
C ARG A 422 -17.95 -21.70 -2.34
N ASP A 423 -17.42 -22.66 -3.10
CA ASP A 423 -16.26 -23.46 -2.68
C ASP A 423 -15.03 -22.58 -2.40
N ALA A 424 -14.82 -21.54 -3.21
CA ALA A 424 -13.73 -20.60 -3.02
C ALA A 424 -13.91 -19.76 -1.75
N LEU A 425 -15.11 -19.24 -1.50
CA LEU A 425 -15.43 -18.50 -0.27
C LEU A 425 -15.30 -19.37 0.98
N TYR A 426 -15.78 -20.61 0.93
CA TYR A 426 -15.66 -21.58 2.02
C TYR A 426 -14.18 -21.88 2.34
N ASN A 427 -13.36 -22.16 1.32
CA ASN A 427 -11.93 -22.37 1.51
C ASN A 427 -11.19 -21.12 2.03
N MET A 428 -11.59 -19.92 1.59
CA MET A 428 -11.06 -18.66 2.15
C MET A 428 -11.42 -18.48 3.61
N GLY A 429 -12.63 -18.91 4.01
CA GLY A 429 -13.08 -18.94 5.40
C GLY A 429 -12.13 -19.77 6.26
N HIS A 430 -11.79 -20.98 5.80
CA HIS A 430 -10.82 -21.86 6.46
C HIS A 430 -9.40 -21.27 6.52
N CYS A 431 -8.92 -20.64 5.44
CA CYS A 431 -7.62 -19.95 5.47
C CYS A 431 -7.58 -18.87 6.55
N ASN A 432 -8.62 -18.02 6.62
CA ASN A 432 -8.70 -16.95 7.61
C ASN A 432 -8.84 -17.51 9.04
N PHE A 433 -9.56 -18.62 9.21
CA PHE A 433 -9.62 -19.30 10.50
C PHE A 433 -8.23 -19.72 10.99
N GLN A 434 -7.45 -20.39 10.13
CA GLN A 434 -6.09 -20.84 10.45
C GLN A 434 -5.11 -19.67 10.69
N LEU A 435 -5.25 -18.57 9.95
CA LEU A 435 -4.51 -17.34 10.23
C LEU A 435 -4.89 -16.75 11.60
N GLY A 436 -6.16 -16.85 11.99
CA GLY A 436 -6.64 -16.50 13.33
C GLY A 436 -6.04 -17.40 14.41
N GLU A 437 -6.00 -18.71 14.21
CA GLU A 437 -5.36 -19.66 15.12
C GLU A 437 -3.88 -19.35 15.34
N LYS A 438 -3.14 -19.06 14.26
CA LYS A 438 -1.73 -18.71 14.33
C LYS A 438 -1.49 -17.41 15.09
N ALA A 439 -2.37 -16.41 14.90
CA ALA A 439 -2.32 -15.16 15.63
C ALA A 439 -2.64 -15.36 17.12
N TYR A 440 -3.64 -16.18 17.44
CA TYR A 440 -4.01 -16.54 18.81
C TYR A 440 -2.84 -17.23 19.54
N GLN A 441 -2.18 -18.19 18.90
CA GLN A 441 -0.99 -18.86 19.45
C GLN A 441 0.18 -17.89 19.67
N SER A 442 0.27 -16.86 18.84
CA SER A 442 1.30 -15.80 18.96
C SER A 442 0.93 -14.72 19.99
N GLN A 443 -0.18 -14.88 20.73
CA GLN A 443 -0.74 -13.91 21.67
C GLN A 443 -1.15 -12.56 21.04
N ASP A 444 -1.27 -12.51 19.70
CA ASP A 444 -1.84 -11.36 18.99
C ASP A 444 -3.36 -11.52 18.91
N TYR A 445 -4.03 -11.28 20.03
CA TYR A 445 -5.47 -11.47 20.16
C TYR A 445 -6.27 -10.54 19.24
N LYS A 446 -5.73 -9.35 18.92
CA LYS A 446 -6.37 -8.39 18.00
C LYS A 446 -6.36 -8.92 16.57
N ALA A 447 -5.24 -9.48 16.11
CA ALA A 447 -5.17 -10.11 14.80
C ALA A 447 -6.01 -11.40 14.74
N ALA A 448 -6.06 -12.18 15.84
CA ALA A 448 -6.91 -13.36 15.94
C ALA A 448 -8.40 -13.03 15.76
N ILE A 449 -8.91 -12.05 16.51
CA ILE A 449 -10.30 -11.59 16.41
C ILE A 449 -10.61 -11.08 15.00
N LYS A 450 -9.69 -10.30 14.41
CA LYS A 450 -9.86 -9.80 13.04
C LYS A 450 -10.01 -10.93 12.02
N ASN A 451 -9.10 -11.91 12.05
CA ASN A 451 -9.09 -13.03 11.10
C ASN A 451 -10.31 -13.95 11.31
N TRP A 452 -10.71 -14.23 12.55
CA TRP A 452 -11.93 -14.99 12.83
C TRP A 452 -13.19 -14.26 12.39
N LYS A 453 -13.27 -12.93 12.55
CA LYS A 453 -14.38 -12.13 12.04
C LYS A 453 -14.48 -12.18 10.51
N THR A 454 -13.33 -12.14 9.82
CA THR A 454 -13.29 -12.31 8.36
C THR A 454 -13.71 -13.72 7.95
N SER A 455 -13.25 -14.75 8.68
CA SER A 455 -13.64 -16.15 8.46
C SER A 455 -15.15 -16.36 8.61
N GLU A 456 -15.75 -15.84 9.69
CA GLU A 456 -17.21 -15.85 9.94
C GLU A 456 -17.98 -15.21 8.76
N ALA A 457 -17.54 -14.05 8.28
CA ALA A 457 -18.18 -13.37 7.16
C ALA A 457 -18.09 -14.16 5.84
N LEU A 458 -16.98 -14.86 5.60
CA LEU A 458 -16.76 -15.68 4.41
C LEU A 458 -17.62 -16.95 4.42
N PHE A 459 -17.73 -17.63 5.57
CA PHE A 459 -18.64 -18.77 5.72
C PHE A 459 -20.11 -18.37 5.55
N ASN A 460 -20.52 -17.24 6.13
CA ASN A 460 -21.85 -16.66 5.92
C ASN A 460 -22.10 -16.29 4.45
N SER A 461 -21.07 -15.84 3.72
CA SER A 461 -21.20 -15.54 2.29
C SER A 461 -21.33 -16.82 1.46
N ALA A 462 -20.63 -17.90 1.83
CA ALA A 462 -20.77 -19.20 1.19
C ALA A 462 -22.16 -19.81 1.42
N SER A 463 -22.70 -19.74 2.65
CA SER A 463 -24.04 -20.25 2.98
C SER A 463 -25.19 -19.46 2.34
N GLN A 464 -24.96 -18.18 1.99
CA GLN A 464 -25.91 -17.40 1.20
C GLN A 464 -26.01 -17.87 -0.26
N ILE A 465 -24.93 -18.45 -0.81
CA ILE A 465 -24.92 -19.02 -2.16
C ILE A 465 -25.59 -20.39 -2.17
N ASP A 466 -25.33 -21.21 -1.16
CA ASP A 466 -25.95 -22.52 -0.98
C ASP A 466 -26.48 -22.67 0.45
N THR A 467 -27.78 -22.41 0.62
CA THR A 467 -28.45 -22.48 1.93
C THR A 467 -28.60 -23.90 2.48
N THR A 468 -28.23 -24.92 1.69
CA THR A 468 -28.24 -26.33 2.11
C THR A 468 -26.88 -26.81 2.62
N ASP A 469 -25.84 -25.98 2.53
CA ASP A 469 -24.51 -26.26 3.05
C ASP A 469 -24.46 -26.11 4.58
N LEU A 470 -24.80 -27.20 5.27
CA LEU A 470 -24.77 -27.26 6.73
C LEU A 470 -23.37 -27.07 7.30
N ALA A 471 -22.32 -27.44 6.55
CA ALA A 471 -20.93 -27.29 7.02
C ALA A 471 -20.55 -25.82 7.11
N ALA A 472 -20.86 -25.01 6.08
CA ALA A 472 -20.61 -23.57 6.12
C ALA A 472 -21.37 -22.85 7.25
N ILE A 473 -22.59 -23.29 7.56
CA ILE A 473 -23.39 -22.71 8.65
C ILE A 473 -22.79 -23.07 10.01
N GLN A 474 -22.42 -24.33 10.21
CA GLN A 474 -21.79 -24.82 11.45
C GLN A 474 -20.43 -24.16 11.67
N ASP A 475 -19.58 -24.10 10.63
CA ASP A 475 -18.27 -23.46 10.72
C ASP A 475 -18.39 -21.95 11.05
N ALA A 476 -19.37 -21.25 10.47
CA ALA A 476 -19.62 -19.85 10.82
C ALA A 476 -20.00 -19.68 12.29
N GLU A 477 -20.83 -20.59 12.82
CA GLU A 477 -21.24 -20.58 14.23
C GLU A 477 -20.07 -20.90 15.17
N ASP A 478 -19.26 -21.91 14.85
CA ASP A 478 -18.10 -22.31 15.65
C ASP A 478 -17.06 -21.18 15.72
N VAL A 479 -16.76 -20.53 14.59
CA VAL A 479 -15.86 -19.38 14.55
C VAL A 479 -16.40 -18.20 15.35
N ARG A 480 -17.72 -17.94 15.26
CA ARG A 480 -18.38 -16.89 16.03
C ARG A 480 -18.27 -17.13 17.53
N LEU A 481 -18.61 -18.33 18.00
CA LEU A 481 -18.52 -18.71 19.40
C LEU A 481 -17.09 -18.58 19.94
N ARG A 482 -16.11 -18.99 19.13
CA ARG A 482 -14.70 -18.88 19.49
C ARG A 482 -14.23 -17.43 19.60
N ARG A 483 -14.65 -16.58 18.65
CA ARG A 483 -14.36 -15.13 18.68
C ARG A 483 -15.00 -14.46 19.89
N GLU A 484 -16.28 -14.71 20.15
CA GLU A 484 -17.03 -14.14 21.28
C GLU A 484 -16.42 -14.55 22.63
N ALA A 485 -15.95 -15.81 22.76
CA ALA A 485 -15.27 -16.27 23.96
C ALA A 485 -13.96 -15.50 24.22
N LEU A 486 -13.17 -15.23 23.16
CA LEU A 486 -11.94 -14.44 23.30
C LEU A 486 -12.22 -12.96 23.60
N GLU A 487 -13.22 -12.36 22.95
CA GLU A 487 -13.64 -10.98 23.23
C GLU A 487 -14.09 -10.82 24.68
N THR A 488 -14.87 -11.77 25.20
CA THR A 488 -15.32 -11.79 26.60
C THR A 488 -14.12 -11.90 27.56
N TYR A 489 -13.18 -12.81 27.28
CA TYR A 489 -11.97 -12.96 28.07
C TYR A 489 -11.14 -11.68 28.13
N LEU A 490 -10.98 -10.96 27.01
CA LEU A 490 -10.26 -9.68 26.99
C LEU A 490 -10.98 -8.59 27.76
N GLN A 491 -12.32 -8.52 27.68
CA GLN A 491 -13.11 -7.57 28.45
C GLN A 491 -12.99 -7.81 29.96
N GLU A 492 -12.99 -9.07 30.39
CA GLU A 492 -12.79 -9.43 31.80
C GLU A 492 -11.40 -9.02 32.30
N GLN A 493 -10.35 -9.18 31.49
CA GLN A 493 -9.00 -8.72 31.83
C GLN A 493 -8.90 -7.19 31.95
N GLU A 494 -9.51 -6.45 31.03
CA GLU A 494 -9.53 -4.98 31.08
C GLU A 494 -10.28 -4.46 32.31
N GLN A 495 -11.37 -5.12 32.70
CA GLN A 495 -12.11 -4.77 33.92
C GLN A 495 -11.29 -5.03 35.19
N GLN A 496 -10.55 -6.14 35.25
CA GLN A 496 -9.68 -6.46 36.38
C GLN A 496 -8.51 -5.45 36.48
N GLN A 497 -7.87 -5.09 35.37
CA GLN A 497 -6.82 -4.06 35.37
C GLN A 497 -7.34 -2.69 35.78
N ASN A 498 -8.54 -2.30 35.35
CA ASN A 498 -9.13 -1.03 35.75
C ASN A 498 -9.45 -1.01 37.26
N GLN A 499 -9.98 -2.11 37.82
CA GLN A 499 -10.24 -2.22 39.26
C GLN A 499 -8.96 -2.19 40.12
N GLU A 500 -7.88 -2.83 39.67
CA GLU A 500 -6.57 -2.74 40.34
C GLU A 500 -5.97 -1.32 40.23
N SER A 501 -6.16 -0.65 39.09
CA SER A 501 -5.68 0.72 38.89
C SER A 501 -6.45 1.76 39.71
N ASP A 502 -7.76 1.57 39.90
CA ASP A 502 -8.60 2.43 40.76
C ASP A 502 -8.26 2.24 42.24
N GLN A 503 -8.03 0.99 42.69
CA GLN A 503 -7.55 0.72 44.05
C GLN A 503 -6.14 1.28 44.31
N SER A 504 -5.31 1.37 43.28
CA SER A 504 -3.95 1.95 43.38
C SER A 504 -3.94 3.49 43.40
N GLN A 505 -5.02 4.15 42.96
CA GLN A 505 -5.12 5.62 42.96
C GLN A 505 -5.85 6.17 44.20
N GLU A 506 -6.66 5.37 44.89
CA GLU A 506 -7.39 5.80 46.09
C GLU A 506 -6.58 5.76 47.40
N ASN A 507 -5.34 5.24 47.43
CA ASN A 507 -4.56 5.18 48.68
C ASN A 507 -3.07 5.54 48.53
N PRO A 508 -2.68 6.83 48.70
CA PRO A 508 -1.27 7.23 48.80
C PRO A 508 -0.70 7.16 50.23
N ASN A 509 -1.48 6.74 51.23
CA ASN A 509 -1.05 6.63 52.62
C ASN A 509 -1.48 5.26 53.15
N ASP A 510 -0.55 4.30 53.15
CA ASP A 510 -0.43 3.23 54.16
C ASP A 510 0.76 2.35 53.75
N GLN A 511 1.97 2.83 53.99
CA GLN A 511 3.19 1.99 53.95
C GLN A 511 3.94 1.94 55.27
N ASP A 512 3.42 2.52 56.35
CA ASP A 512 4.11 2.53 57.65
C ASP A 512 3.18 2.11 58.79
N GLU A 513 2.53 0.94 58.73
CA GLU A 513 1.90 0.35 59.92
C GLU A 513 1.62 -1.16 59.79
N GLN A 514 2.63 -1.95 59.41
CA GLN A 514 2.58 -3.41 59.62
C GLN A 514 3.99 -4.00 59.76
N ASN A 515 4.76 -3.45 60.70
CA ASN A 515 6.07 -4.02 61.04
C ASN A 515 6.40 -3.76 62.52
N GLN A 516 5.52 -4.22 63.42
CA GLN A 516 5.84 -4.38 64.85
C GLN A 516 4.72 -5.16 65.55
N GLU A 517 4.72 -6.48 65.40
CA GLU A 517 4.48 -7.40 66.52
C GLU A 517 4.77 -8.84 66.09
N ASN A 518 5.45 -9.57 66.97
CA ASN A 518 5.90 -10.96 66.87
C ASN A 518 7.05 -11.31 65.91
N ASN A 519 8.27 -11.03 66.39
CA ASN A 519 9.25 -12.12 66.52
C ASN A 519 10.33 -11.84 67.58
N GLN A 520 10.23 -12.53 68.72
CA GLN A 520 11.33 -13.11 69.52
C GLN A 520 10.65 -13.89 70.66
N SER A 521 10.56 -15.21 70.59
CA SER A 521 11.65 -16.16 70.85
C SER A 521 11.07 -17.57 70.59
N SER A 522 11.65 -18.44 69.73
CA SER A 522 12.87 -19.24 69.95
C SER A 522 12.72 -20.04 71.25
N GLU A 523 12.61 -21.36 71.33
CA GLU A 523 13.14 -22.49 70.59
C GLU A 523 12.32 -23.71 71.04
N ASP A 524 11.99 -24.66 70.17
CA ASP A 524 12.18 -26.06 70.55
C ASP A 524 12.15 -27.05 69.37
N SER A 525 13.17 -27.91 69.40
CA SER A 525 13.16 -29.32 68.97
C SER A 525 13.20 -29.71 67.47
N ASN A 526 14.43 -30.01 67.06
CA ASN A 526 14.88 -31.12 66.18
C ASN A 526 13.84 -32.21 65.83
N ASN A 527 13.74 -32.60 64.56
CA ASN A 527 14.48 -33.76 64.01
C ASN A 527 14.25 -33.91 62.49
N SER A 528 15.26 -34.42 61.79
CA SER A 528 15.27 -34.74 60.37
C SER A 528 14.51 -36.05 60.06
N GLU A 529 13.68 -36.05 59.01
CA GLU A 529 13.69 -36.97 57.83
C GLU A 529 12.31 -37.09 57.15
N GLN A 530 12.32 -36.88 55.82
CA GLN A 530 11.43 -37.40 54.76
C GLN A 530 9.90 -37.47 54.94
N SER A 531 9.16 -36.65 54.16
CA SER A 531 8.25 -37.07 53.06
C SER A 531 7.16 -36.02 52.72
N GLN A 532 7.03 -35.74 51.41
CA GLN A 532 5.81 -35.41 50.63
C GLN A 532 5.10 -34.03 50.71
N THR A 533 4.96 -33.46 49.49
CA THR A 533 3.89 -32.61 48.87
C THR A 533 3.72 -31.13 49.25
N PRO A 534 3.51 -30.30 48.20
CA PRO A 534 2.42 -29.34 48.18
C PRO A 534 1.48 -29.59 46.99
N THR A 535 0.21 -29.84 47.30
CA THR A 535 -0.94 -29.63 46.44
C THR A 535 -1.37 -28.17 46.55
N ASP A 536 -1.46 -27.46 45.42
CA ASP A 536 -2.57 -26.53 45.09
C ASP A 536 -2.28 -25.87 43.74
N GLU A 537 -2.57 -26.59 42.65
CA GLU A 537 -2.64 -26.01 41.29
C GLU A 537 -3.60 -26.78 40.34
N ALA A 538 -4.48 -27.64 40.88
CA ALA A 538 -5.20 -28.64 40.08
C ALA A 538 -6.73 -28.47 40.02
N ASN A 539 -7.28 -27.27 40.24
CA ASN A 539 -8.75 -27.10 40.30
C ASN A 539 -9.39 -26.24 39.21
N ASN A 540 -8.65 -25.78 38.18
CA ASN A 540 -9.22 -25.02 37.06
C ASN A 540 -9.10 -25.71 35.68
N SER A 541 -8.50 -26.90 35.62
CA SER A 541 -8.30 -27.66 34.36
C SER A 541 -9.24 -28.86 34.19
N SER A 542 -10.11 -29.14 35.18
CA SER A 542 -11.03 -30.29 35.18
C SER A 542 -12.41 -29.97 34.59
N GLU A 543 -12.92 -28.75 34.78
CA GLU A 543 -14.24 -28.35 34.25
C GLU A 543 -14.24 -28.15 32.72
N SER A 544 -13.13 -27.68 32.16
CA SER A 544 -12.97 -27.49 30.71
C SER A 544 -12.87 -28.82 29.96
N ARG A 545 -12.17 -29.82 30.52
CA ARG A 545 -12.08 -31.17 29.93
C ARG A 545 -13.41 -31.94 29.99
N GLN A 546 -14.16 -31.85 31.09
CA GLN A 546 -15.46 -32.52 31.21
C GLN A 546 -16.54 -31.93 30.30
N LYS A 547 -16.42 -30.65 29.93
CA LYS A 547 -17.36 -30.00 29.00
C LYS A 547 -17.08 -30.39 27.55
N SER A 548 -15.81 -30.54 27.17
CA SER A 548 -15.40 -31.02 25.84
C SER A 548 -15.78 -32.49 25.60
N GLU A 549 -15.61 -33.37 26.58
CA GLU A 549 -15.96 -34.79 26.46
C GLU A 549 -17.49 -35.04 26.35
N ARG A 550 -18.33 -34.16 26.94
CA ARG A 550 -19.80 -34.24 26.77
C ARG A 550 -20.25 -33.81 25.38
N LEU A 551 -19.62 -32.79 24.80
CA LEU A 551 -19.93 -32.30 23.45
C LEU A 551 -19.55 -33.33 22.38
N GLU A 552 -18.43 -34.06 22.55
CA GLU A 552 -18.06 -35.16 21.64
C GLU A 552 -19.02 -36.36 21.75
N GLN A 553 -19.54 -36.67 22.94
CA GLN A 553 -20.52 -37.75 23.12
C GLN A 553 -21.92 -37.41 22.57
N GLU A 554 -22.35 -36.15 22.65
CA GLU A 554 -23.61 -35.69 22.04
C GLU A 554 -23.54 -35.66 20.51
N GLN A 555 -22.39 -35.30 19.92
CA GLN A 555 -22.19 -35.37 18.47
C GLN A 555 -22.15 -36.82 17.93
N GLN A 556 -21.59 -37.78 18.68
CA GLN A 556 -21.60 -39.19 18.26
C GLN A 556 -22.99 -39.83 18.33
N GLN A 557 -23.88 -39.37 19.22
CA GLN A 557 -25.26 -39.89 19.30
C GLN A 557 -26.18 -39.34 18.20
N GLN A 558 -25.89 -38.15 17.65
CA GLN A 558 -26.67 -37.57 16.55
C GLN A 558 -26.33 -38.16 15.17
N GLN A 559 -25.21 -38.85 15.01
CA GLN A 559 -24.84 -39.52 13.75
C GLN A 559 -25.35 -40.97 13.61
N GLN A 560 -26.09 -41.51 14.60
CA GLN A 560 -26.64 -42.87 14.57
C GLN A 560 -28.18 -42.94 14.61
N GLN A 561 -28.89 -41.85 14.28
CA GLN A 561 -30.35 -41.85 14.10
C GLN A 561 -30.77 -41.49 12.68
#